data_AF-A0A971X8H4-F1
#
_entry.id   AF-A0A971X8H4-F1
#
_cell.length_a   1.000
_cell.length_b   1.000
_cell.length_c   1.000
_cell.angle_alpha   90.00
_cell.angle_beta   90.00
_cell.angle_gamma   90.00
#
_symmetry.space_group_name_H-M   'P 1'
#
loop_
_entity.id
_entity.type
_entity.pdbx_description
1 polymer ?
#
loop_
_entity_poly.entity_id
_entity_poly.type
_entity_poly.pdbx_seq_one_letter_code
_entity_poly.pdbx_strand_id
1 'polypeptide(L)'
;MAKKKDKPCDLDNLKTSLQTLVDSFEAEFSRGYYQCSLAYEKWIEGLLDDTLWDGGNSKDDIERRLDVNDYMLLNLIDARRCAAKYLGECVPLLKGEKADLLTEIVSLYRKITEQLGSFRNKLKAGDGENLRYNAIDTKNSTCYLKEQAELLQSIPQTEKEIAEKAKRIIAYPIQ
;
A
#
# COMPACT_ATOMS: atom_id res chain seq x y z
N MET A 1 6.49 33.84 -24.57
CA MET A 1 7.60 33.10 -23.95
C MET A 1 7.16 32.64 -22.57
N ALA A 2 6.92 31.34 -22.37
CA ALA A 2 6.60 30.82 -21.04
C ALA A 2 7.86 30.88 -20.16
N LYS A 3 7.79 31.58 -19.02
CA LYS A 3 8.87 31.57 -18.03
C LYS A 3 9.11 30.11 -17.60
N LYS A 4 10.33 29.61 -17.77
CA LYS A 4 10.78 28.36 -17.17
C LYS A 4 10.59 28.52 -15.66
N LYS A 5 9.69 27.74 -15.04
CA LYS A 5 9.57 27.73 -13.57
C LYS A 5 10.90 27.22 -13.01
N ASP A 6 11.42 27.91 -12.00
CA ASP A 6 12.59 27.45 -11.27
C ASP A 6 12.34 26.05 -10.71
N LYS A 7 13.39 25.21 -10.67
CA LYS A 7 13.29 23.86 -10.12
C LYS A 7 12.85 23.95 -8.65
N PRO A 8 11.78 23.27 -8.23
CA PRO A 8 11.38 23.23 -6.83
C PRO A 8 12.53 22.71 -5.97
N CYS A 9 12.75 23.30 -4.79
CA CYS A 9 13.78 22.80 -3.89
C CYS A 9 13.36 21.44 -3.30
N ASP A 10 14.33 20.62 -2.90
CA ASP A 10 14.05 19.25 -2.41
C ASP A 10 13.13 19.25 -1.17
N LEU A 11 13.19 20.32 -0.38
CA LEU A 11 12.32 20.52 0.77
C LEU A 11 10.87 20.79 0.38
N ASP A 12 10.65 21.57 -0.68
CA ASP A 12 9.31 21.80 -1.24
C ASP A 12 8.74 20.49 -1.81
N ASN A 13 9.57 19.71 -2.51
CA ASN A 13 9.17 18.40 -3.03
C ASN A 13 8.79 17.43 -1.90
N LEU A 14 9.54 17.40 -0.80
CA LEU A 14 9.20 16.60 0.38
C LEU A 14 7.86 17.05 0.97
N LYS A 15 7.66 18.36 1.15
CA LYS A 15 6.40 18.91 1.69
C LYS A 15 5.21 18.56 0.79
N THR A 16 5.35 18.70 -0.52
CA THR A 16 4.31 18.29 -1.49
C THR A 16 4.04 16.79 -1.42
N SER A 17 5.08 15.96 -1.27
CA SER A 17 4.92 14.52 -1.16
C SER A 17 4.20 14.10 0.12
N LEU A 18 4.54 14.72 1.26
CA LEU A 18 3.83 14.50 2.53
C LEU A 18 2.38 14.99 2.46
N GLN A 19 2.12 16.11 1.82
CA GLN A 19 0.74 16.58 1.59
C GLN A 19 -0.03 15.59 0.71
N THR A 20 0.57 15.12 -0.38
CA THR A 20 -0.04 14.13 -1.28
C THR A 20 -0.35 12.83 -0.55
N LEU A 21 0.53 12.39 0.36
CA LEU A 21 0.30 11.23 1.22
C LEU A 21 -0.95 11.43 2.08
N VAL A 22 -1.05 12.58 2.77
CA VAL A 22 -2.20 12.90 3.63
C VAL A 22 -3.48 12.98 2.82
N ASP A 23 -3.47 13.73 1.72
CA ASP A 23 -4.63 13.90 0.84
C ASP A 23 -5.09 12.56 0.26
N SER A 24 -4.15 11.66 -0.08
CA SER A 24 -4.48 10.32 -0.55
C SER A 24 -5.11 9.48 0.55
N PHE A 25 -4.60 9.57 1.77
CA PHE A 25 -5.13 8.85 2.94
C PHE A 25 -6.56 9.28 3.27
N GLU A 26 -6.85 10.58 3.17
CA GLU A 26 -8.15 11.18 3.47
C GLU A 26 -9.09 11.22 2.28
N ALA A 27 -8.65 10.75 1.11
CA ALA A 27 -9.45 10.76 -0.09
C ALA A 27 -10.74 9.96 0.09
N GLU A 28 -11.86 10.57 -0.27
CA GLU A 28 -13.17 9.92 -0.27
C GLU A 28 -13.38 9.07 -1.53
N PHE A 29 -14.44 8.28 -1.53
CA PHE A 29 -14.90 7.56 -2.71
C PHE A 29 -15.09 8.53 -3.89
N SER A 30 -14.45 8.24 -5.02
CA SER A 30 -14.49 9.12 -6.17
C SER A 30 -14.49 8.33 -7.47
N ARG A 31 -15.42 8.68 -8.37
CA ARG A 31 -15.51 8.13 -9.73
C ARG A 31 -15.52 6.60 -9.80
N GLY A 32 -16.16 5.95 -8.83
CA GLY A 32 -16.24 4.48 -8.78
C GLY A 32 -15.05 3.79 -8.11
N TYR A 33 -14.04 4.54 -7.65
CA TYR A 33 -12.88 4.00 -6.97
C TYR A 33 -12.96 4.27 -5.47
N TYR A 34 -12.90 3.18 -4.70
CA TYR A 34 -12.66 3.23 -3.26
C TYR A 34 -11.21 3.63 -3.01
N GLN A 35 -10.99 4.46 -1.99
CA GLN A 35 -9.67 5.00 -1.62
C GLN A 35 -9.34 4.60 -0.19
N CYS A 36 -8.03 4.44 0.08
CA CYS A 36 -7.46 4.15 1.40
C CYS A 36 -8.28 3.20 2.27
N SER A 37 -8.77 3.64 3.44
CA SER A 37 -9.46 2.76 4.40
C SER A 37 -10.63 2.01 3.77
N LEU A 38 -11.41 2.68 2.92
CA LEU A 38 -12.56 2.09 2.24
C LEU A 38 -12.11 1.10 1.13
N ALA A 39 -10.95 1.33 0.49
CA ALA A 39 -10.39 0.36 -0.45
C ALA A 39 -9.97 -0.94 0.25
N TYR A 40 -9.37 -0.84 1.44
CA TYR A 40 -9.05 -2.02 2.25
C TYR A 40 -10.32 -2.74 2.69
N GLU A 41 -11.35 -2.02 3.15
CA GLU A 41 -12.63 -2.60 3.55
C GLU A 41 -13.25 -3.42 2.41
N LYS A 42 -13.35 -2.85 1.20
CA LYS A 42 -13.91 -3.55 0.04
C LYS A 42 -13.06 -4.69 -0.46
N TRP A 43 -11.74 -4.59 -0.32
CA TRP A 43 -10.86 -5.71 -0.61
C TRP A 43 -11.08 -6.86 0.38
N ILE A 44 -11.15 -6.57 1.68
CA ILE A 44 -11.42 -7.54 2.74
C ILE A 44 -12.79 -8.20 2.55
N GLU A 45 -13.83 -7.44 2.24
CA GLU A 45 -15.16 -7.97 1.93
C GLU A 45 -15.10 -9.00 0.79
N GLY A 46 -14.41 -8.67 -0.31
CA GLY A 46 -14.26 -9.61 -1.43
C GLY A 46 -13.44 -10.86 -1.11
N LEU A 47 -12.44 -10.77 -0.21
CA LEU A 47 -11.69 -11.94 0.23
C LEU A 47 -12.53 -12.87 1.11
N LEU A 48 -13.48 -12.32 1.87
CA LEU A 48 -14.32 -13.06 2.81
C LEU A 48 -15.68 -13.49 2.24
N ASP A 49 -16.01 -13.06 1.02
CA ASP A 49 -17.23 -13.47 0.34
C ASP A 49 -17.06 -14.88 -0.26
N ASP A 50 -17.46 -15.89 0.53
CA ASP A 50 -17.41 -17.30 0.15
C ASP A 50 -18.06 -17.54 -1.22
N THR A 51 -19.12 -16.80 -1.59
CA THR A 51 -19.83 -16.97 -2.87
C THR A 51 -18.95 -16.70 -4.10
N LEU A 52 -17.89 -15.91 -3.96
CA LEU A 52 -16.90 -15.66 -5.03
C LEU A 52 -15.96 -16.84 -5.26
N TRP A 53 -15.87 -17.76 -4.29
CA TRP A 53 -14.88 -18.82 -4.22
C TRP A 53 -15.50 -20.22 -4.26
N ASP A 54 -16.75 -20.39 -3.83
CA ASP A 54 -17.47 -21.66 -3.75
C ASP A 54 -18.85 -21.67 -4.45
N GLY A 55 -19.38 -20.50 -4.80
CA GLY A 55 -20.77 -20.29 -5.24
C GLY A 55 -21.11 -20.68 -6.69
N GLY A 56 -20.44 -21.69 -7.25
CA GLY A 56 -20.68 -22.16 -8.62
C GLY A 56 -19.92 -21.39 -9.72
N ASN A 57 -18.93 -20.58 -9.35
CA ASN A 57 -18.01 -19.95 -10.31
C ASN A 57 -17.14 -21.00 -11.02
N SER A 58 -16.75 -20.70 -12.26
CA SER A 58 -15.81 -21.56 -12.99
C SER A 58 -14.42 -21.52 -12.37
N LYS A 59 -13.61 -22.56 -12.62
CA LYS A 59 -12.20 -22.60 -12.22
C LYS A 59 -11.46 -21.37 -12.77
N ASP A 60 -11.63 -21.06 -14.05
CA ASP A 60 -11.00 -19.91 -14.70
C ASP A 60 -11.37 -18.56 -14.06
N ASP A 61 -12.62 -18.39 -13.61
CA ASP A 61 -13.05 -17.19 -12.90
C ASP A 61 -12.37 -17.03 -11.55
N ILE A 62 -12.23 -18.13 -10.81
CA ILE A 62 -11.53 -18.16 -9.51
C ILE A 62 -10.06 -17.85 -9.71
N GLU A 63 -9.40 -18.48 -10.68
CA GLU A 63 -7.99 -18.24 -11.01
C GLU A 63 -7.73 -16.79 -11.38
N ARG A 64 -8.55 -16.21 -12.26
CA ARG A 64 -8.44 -14.81 -12.66
C ARG A 64 -8.58 -13.87 -11.46
N ARG A 65 -9.50 -14.15 -10.52
CA ARG A 65 -9.68 -13.35 -9.29
C ARG A 65 -8.46 -13.45 -8.37
N LEU A 66 -7.93 -14.66 -8.20
CA LEU A 66 -6.73 -14.89 -7.41
C LEU A 66 -5.51 -14.17 -7.99
N ASP A 67 -5.36 -14.15 -9.32
CA ASP A 67 -4.27 -13.45 -10.00
C ASP A 67 -4.37 -11.93 -9.84
N VAL A 68 -5.57 -11.36 -10.01
CA VAL A 68 -5.80 -9.93 -9.75
C VAL A 68 -5.49 -9.60 -8.29
N ASN A 69 -5.88 -10.46 -7.35
CA ASN A 69 -5.59 -10.30 -5.93
C ASN A 69 -4.07 -10.31 -5.63
N ASP A 70 -3.31 -11.27 -6.18
CA ASP A 70 -1.84 -11.29 -6.02
C ASP A 70 -1.19 -10.05 -6.64
N TYR A 71 -1.69 -9.59 -7.80
CA TYR A 71 -1.18 -8.38 -8.44
C TYR A 71 -1.44 -7.14 -7.60
N MET A 72 -2.62 -7.01 -6.99
CA MET A 72 -2.92 -5.93 -6.05
C MET A 72 -2.00 -5.97 -4.83
N LEU A 73 -1.75 -7.15 -4.26
CA LEU A 73 -0.83 -7.33 -3.14
C LEU A 73 0.61 -6.92 -3.51
N LEU A 74 1.08 -7.35 -4.67
CA LEU A 74 2.40 -6.96 -5.19
C LEU A 74 2.52 -5.43 -5.36
N ASN A 75 1.52 -4.79 -5.97
CA ASN A 75 1.54 -3.33 -6.15
C ASN A 75 1.51 -2.58 -4.82
N LEU A 76 0.74 -3.05 -3.85
CA LEU A 76 0.73 -2.46 -2.51
C LEU A 76 2.12 -2.55 -1.86
N ILE A 77 2.75 -3.74 -1.89
CA ILE A 77 4.11 -3.94 -1.39
C ILE A 77 5.08 -2.98 -2.07
N ASP A 78 5.05 -2.90 -3.40
CA ASP A 78 5.98 -2.07 -4.14
C ASP A 78 5.79 -0.57 -3.84
N ALA A 79 4.54 -0.09 -3.85
CA ALA A 79 4.23 1.30 -3.55
C ALA A 79 4.72 1.71 -2.15
N ARG A 80 4.49 0.86 -1.13
CA ARG A 80 4.92 1.13 0.25
C ARG A 80 6.45 1.05 0.41
N ARG A 81 7.11 0.14 -0.32
CA ARG A 81 8.56 0.03 -0.36
C ARG A 81 9.21 1.26 -1.00
N CYS A 82 8.66 1.71 -2.12
CA CYS A 82 9.11 2.91 -2.82
C CYS A 82 8.93 4.16 -1.94
N ALA A 83 7.78 4.28 -1.25
CA ALA A 83 7.54 5.36 -0.30
C ALA A 83 8.57 5.35 0.85
N ALA A 84 8.83 4.19 1.47
CA ALA A 84 9.84 4.07 2.53
C ALA A 84 11.24 4.48 2.04
N LYS A 85 11.63 4.08 0.82
CA LYS A 85 12.92 4.42 0.24
C LYS A 85 13.05 5.93 0.01
N TYR A 86 12.08 6.50 -0.71
CA TYR A 86 12.07 7.93 -1.04
C TYR A 86 12.08 8.80 0.22
N LEU A 87 11.16 8.55 1.17
CA LEU A 87 11.09 9.32 2.41
C LEU A 87 12.35 9.14 3.28
N GLY A 88 12.98 7.96 3.22
CA GLY A 88 14.26 7.70 3.90
C GLY A 88 15.39 8.57 3.35
N GLU A 89 15.46 8.76 2.04
CA GLU A 89 16.42 9.66 1.40
C GLU A 89 16.17 11.14 1.75
N CYS A 90 14.94 11.48 2.13
CA CYS A 90 14.56 12.83 2.54
C CYS A 90 14.81 13.15 4.02
N VAL A 91 15.12 12.18 4.88
CA VAL A 91 15.37 12.41 6.32
C VAL A 91 16.42 13.51 6.58
N PRO A 92 17.58 13.55 5.89
CA PRO A 92 18.59 14.58 6.10
C PRO A 92 18.15 16.02 5.75
N LEU A 93 17.01 16.20 5.07
CA LEU A 93 16.44 17.51 4.78
C LEU A 93 15.76 18.15 5.99
N LEU A 94 15.50 17.36 7.04
CA LEU A 94 14.82 17.80 8.26
C LEU A 94 15.79 17.77 9.46
N LYS A 95 15.39 18.43 10.55
CA LYS A 95 16.14 18.45 11.82
C LYS A 95 15.22 18.20 13.01
N GLY A 96 15.80 17.69 14.10
CA GLY A 96 15.11 17.45 15.37
C GLY A 96 13.88 16.56 15.21
N GLU A 97 12.81 16.91 15.93
CA GLU A 97 11.56 16.13 15.98
C GLU A 97 10.99 15.77 14.60
N LYS A 98 11.15 16.64 13.60
CA LYS A 98 10.64 16.36 12.24
C LYS A 98 11.42 15.25 11.53
N ALA A 99 12.73 15.19 11.74
CA ALA A 99 13.56 14.11 11.21
C ALA A 99 13.22 12.78 11.90
N ASP A 100 12.96 12.83 13.22
CA ASP A 100 12.54 11.66 13.99
C ASP A 100 11.18 11.14 13.50
N LEU A 101 10.19 12.02 13.34
CA LEU A 101 8.88 11.67 12.79
C LEU A 101 8.96 11.07 11.38
N LEU A 102 9.81 11.62 10.51
CA LEU A 102 9.98 11.08 9.15
C LEU A 102 10.65 9.69 9.19
N THR A 103 11.61 9.49 10.09
CA THR A 103 12.25 8.20 10.33
C THR A 103 11.26 7.15 10.84
N GLU A 104 10.33 7.54 11.72
CA GLU A 104 9.23 6.69 12.16
C GLU A 104 8.30 6.31 11.00
N ILE A 105 7.90 7.26 10.15
CA ILE A 105 7.08 6.99 8.95
C ILE A 105 7.77 5.96 8.05
N VAL A 106 9.06 6.12 7.78
CA VAL A 106 9.87 5.19 6.98
C VAL A 106 9.83 3.79 7.59
N SER A 107 9.98 3.69 8.91
CA SER A 107 9.97 2.42 9.65
C SER A 107 8.60 1.73 9.59
N LEU A 108 7.51 2.49 9.70
CA LEU A 108 6.15 1.98 9.57
C LEU A 108 5.87 1.44 8.16
N TYR A 109 6.31 2.15 7.12
CA TYR A 109 6.19 1.63 5.75
C TYR A 109 7.01 0.35 5.54
N ARG A 110 8.24 0.27 6.08
CA ARG A 110 9.05 -0.95 6.03
C ARG A 110 8.33 -2.12 6.70
N LYS A 111 7.76 -1.90 7.89
CA LYS A 111 6.97 -2.92 8.61
C LYS A 111 5.82 -3.44 7.76
N ILE A 112 5.02 -2.56 7.14
CA ILE A 112 3.94 -2.96 6.22
C ILE A 112 4.50 -3.85 5.09
N THR A 113 5.60 -3.42 4.45
CA THR A 113 6.20 -4.16 3.33
C THR A 113 6.75 -5.52 3.73
N GLU A 114 7.33 -5.63 4.92
CA GLU A 114 7.85 -6.89 5.46
C GLU A 114 6.73 -7.87 5.78
N GLN A 115 5.64 -7.41 6.41
CA GLN A 115 4.49 -8.25 6.73
C GLN A 115 3.82 -8.77 5.45
N LEU A 116 3.51 -7.87 4.50
CA LEU A 116 2.91 -8.25 3.22
C LEU A 116 3.84 -9.10 2.35
N GLY A 117 5.13 -8.77 2.32
CA GLY A 117 6.14 -9.52 1.57
C GLY A 117 6.32 -10.94 2.12
N SER A 118 6.35 -11.09 3.44
CA SER A 118 6.42 -12.40 4.10
C SER A 118 5.19 -13.25 3.79
N PHE A 119 4.00 -12.66 3.87
CA PHE A 119 2.75 -13.32 3.49
C PHE A 119 2.77 -13.75 2.01
N ARG A 120 3.18 -12.85 1.09
CA ARG A 120 3.26 -13.18 -0.33
C ARG A 120 4.29 -14.28 -0.63
N ASN A 121 5.41 -14.30 0.08
CA ASN A 121 6.38 -15.39 -0.05
C ASN A 121 5.80 -16.72 0.44
N LYS A 122 5.01 -16.70 1.52
CA LYS A 122 4.27 -17.88 2.01
C LYS A 122 3.28 -18.38 0.96
N LEU A 123 2.50 -17.49 0.33
CA LEU A 123 1.59 -17.84 -0.76
C LEU A 123 2.32 -18.60 -1.89
N LYS A 124 3.46 -18.06 -2.32
CA LYS A 124 4.28 -18.66 -3.40
C LYS A 124 4.96 -19.97 -3.02
N ALA A 125 5.26 -20.17 -1.73
CA ALA A 125 5.87 -21.40 -1.24
C ALA A 125 4.84 -22.51 -0.99
N GLY A 126 3.55 -22.18 -0.93
CA GLY A 126 2.47 -23.14 -0.67
C GLY A 126 2.23 -24.14 -1.80
N ASP A 127 1.35 -25.11 -1.52
CA ASP A 127 0.95 -26.21 -2.40
C ASP A 127 -0.08 -25.77 -3.47
N GLY A 128 -0.18 -24.47 -3.77
CA GLY A 128 -1.09 -23.95 -4.80
C GLY A 128 -0.71 -24.45 -6.20
N GLU A 129 -1.71 -24.58 -7.07
CA GLU A 129 -1.47 -24.84 -8.50
C GLU A 129 -0.70 -23.65 -9.11
N ASN A 130 0.24 -23.95 -10.01
CA ASN A 130 0.92 -22.91 -10.77
C ASN A 130 -0.07 -22.33 -11.78
N LEU A 131 -0.56 -21.13 -11.50
CA LEU A 131 -1.34 -20.33 -12.42
C LEU A 131 -0.38 -19.56 -13.33
N ARG A 132 -0.68 -19.57 -14.63
CA ARG A 132 0.07 -18.82 -15.62
C ARG A 132 -0.88 -17.91 -16.39
N TYR A 133 -0.97 -16.66 -15.96
CA TYR A 133 -1.68 -15.61 -16.68
C TYR A 133 -0.70 -14.48 -17.04
N ASN A 134 -0.68 -14.07 -18.31
CA ASN A 134 0.17 -12.99 -18.82
C ASN A 134 1.67 -13.07 -18.43
N ALA A 135 2.25 -14.28 -18.45
CA ALA A 135 3.67 -14.56 -18.21
C ALA A 135 4.18 -14.38 -16.77
N ILE A 136 3.29 -14.32 -15.77
CA ILE A 136 3.66 -14.41 -14.36
C ILE A 136 3.23 -15.78 -13.84
N ASP A 137 4.18 -16.52 -13.25
CA ASP A 137 3.86 -17.73 -12.50
C ASP A 137 3.43 -17.33 -11.08
N THR A 138 2.16 -17.55 -10.77
CA THR A 138 1.57 -17.33 -9.45
C THR A 138 1.12 -18.68 -8.89
N LYS A 139 1.51 -18.99 -7.65
CA LYS A 139 0.86 -20.06 -6.89
C LYS A 139 -0.17 -19.41 -6.00
N ASN A 140 -1.44 -19.58 -6.34
CA ASN A 140 -2.53 -19.02 -5.56
C ASN A 140 -3.46 -20.11 -5.07
N SER A 141 -4.02 -19.90 -3.89
CA SER A 141 -4.96 -20.82 -3.27
C SER A 141 -5.98 -20.03 -2.46
N THR A 142 -7.23 -20.47 -2.53
CA THR A 142 -8.32 -19.92 -1.71
C THR A 142 -8.09 -20.17 -0.20
N CYS A 143 -7.21 -21.11 0.17
CA CYS A 143 -6.89 -21.44 1.56
C CYS A 143 -6.30 -20.28 2.38
N TYR A 144 -5.74 -19.25 1.71
CA TYR A 144 -5.08 -18.13 2.38
C TYR A 144 -5.90 -16.84 2.38
N LEU A 145 -7.12 -16.85 1.84
CA LEU A 145 -7.95 -15.64 1.72
C LEU A 145 -8.28 -15.01 3.08
N LYS A 146 -8.63 -15.84 4.07
CA LYS A 146 -8.94 -15.39 5.44
C LYS A 146 -7.69 -14.82 6.13
N GLU A 147 -6.55 -15.48 6.01
CA GLU A 147 -5.27 -14.98 6.55
C GLU A 147 -4.87 -13.65 5.88
N GLN A 148 -5.07 -13.51 4.57
CA GLN A 148 -4.83 -12.24 3.88
C GLN A 148 -5.76 -11.14 4.40
N ALA A 149 -7.05 -11.44 4.58
CA ALA A 149 -8.03 -10.49 5.09
C ALA A 149 -7.65 -9.99 6.49
N GLU A 150 -7.26 -10.89 7.40
CA GLU A 150 -6.77 -10.55 8.73
C GLU A 150 -5.52 -9.65 8.69
N LEU A 151 -4.57 -9.96 7.80
CA LEU A 151 -3.39 -9.12 7.59
C LEU A 151 -3.79 -7.71 7.11
N LEU A 152 -4.67 -7.62 6.12
CA LEU A 152 -5.14 -6.36 5.56
C LEU A 152 -5.91 -5.50 6.57
N GLN A 153 -6.62 -6.11 7.53
CA GLN A 153 -7.31 -5.36 8.60
C GLN A 153 -6.34 -4.53 9.46
N SER A 154 -5.09 -4.98 9.63
CA SER A 154 -4.11 -4.29 10.48
C SER A 154 -3.42 -3.09 9.81
N ILE A 155 -3.45 -3.01 8.48
CA ILE A 155 -2.69 -2.02 7.71
C ILE A 155 -3.30 -0.60 7.77
N PRO A 156 -4.63 -0.39 7.63
CA PRO A 156 -5.23 0.93 7.68
C PRO A 156 -4.89 1.72 8.94
N GLN A 157 -4.79 1.06 10.09
CA GLN A 157 -4.43 1.71 11.35
C GLN A 157 -2.98 2.21 11.34
N THR A 158 -2.08 1.45 10.71
CA THR A 158 -0.68 1.86 10.51
C THR A 158 -0.59 3.02 9.52
N GLU A 159 -1.35 2.99 8.43
CA GLU A 159 -1.40 4.10 7.47
C GLU A 159 -2.00 5.38 8.06
N LYS A 160 -2.99 5.24 8.95
CA LYS A 160 -3.52 6.37 9.73
C LYS A 160 -2.43 7.01 10.59
N GLU A 161 -1.65 6.20 11.30
CA GLU A 161 -0.54 6.71 12.10
C GLU A 161 0.48 7.45 11.23
N ILE A 162 0.80 6.89 10.05
CA ILE A 162 1.70 7.54 9.08
C ILE A 162 1.15 8.91 8.65
N ALA A 163 -0.14 9.00 8.30
CA ALA A 163 -0.77 10.25 7.90
C ALA A 163 -0.75 11.30 9.01
N GLU A 164 -1.03 10.91 10.26
CA GLU A 164 -0.97 11.82 11.41
C GLU A 164 0.46 12.35 11.68
N LYS A 165 1.48 11.50 11.54
CA LYS A 165 2.88 11.94 11.64
C LYS A 165 3.23 12.89 10.49
N ALA A 166 2.78 12.61 9.27
CA ALA A 166 3.00 13.49 8.11
C ALA A 166 2.37 14.87 8.33
N LYS A 167 1.14 14.95 8.84
CA LYS A 167 0.49 16.21 9.21
C LYS A 167 1.32 17.02 10.22
N ARG A 168 1.87 16.37 11.25
CA ARG A 168 2.74 17.04 12.24
C ARG A 168 4.01 17.62 11.61
N ILE A 169 4.62 16.93 10.64
CA ILE A 169 5.79 17.46 9.92
C ILE A 169 5.42 18.71 9.12
N ILE A 170 4.26 18.70 8.45
CA ILE A 170 3.77 19.79 7.60
C ILE A 170 3.32 21.02 8.41
N ALA A 171 2.73 20.81 9.60
CA ALA A 171 2.07 21.84 10.39
C ALA A 171 3.00 22.97 10.89
N TYR A 172 4.30 22.69 11.04
CA TYR A 172 5.28 23.68 11.49
C TYR A 172 6.15 24.17 10.32
N PRO A 173 6.67 25.41 10.33
CA PRO A 173 7.70 25.84 9.38
C PRO A 173 8.91 24.90 9.46
N ILE A 174 9.43 24.45 8.32
CA ILE A 174 10.66 23.65 8.30
C ILE A 174 11.83 24.65 8.36
N GLN A 175 12.63 24.58 9.44
CA GLN A 175 13.81 25.42 9.67
C GLN A 175 15.09 24.71 9.23
#